data_AF-A0A934H2Q2-F1
#
_entry.id   AF-A0A934H2Q2-F1
#
_cell.length_a   1.000
_cell.length_b   1.000
_cell.length_c   1.000
_cell.angle_alpha   90.00
_cell.angle_beta   90.00
_cell.angle_gamma   90.00
#
_symmetry.space_group_name_H-M   'P 1'
#
loop_
_entity.id
_entity.type
_entity.pdbx_description
1 polymer ?
#
loop_
_entity_poly.entity_id
_entity_poly.type
_entity_poly.pdbx_seq_one_letter_code
_entity_poly.pdbx_strand_id
1 'polypeptide(L)'
;MIAISQEILRAALNAVTRASQKTSSLPAFSLVRLDANTDGRLSLSCFNGESAARAVVQVACDEDLSVCVDALTLNAVVDTLAGSIQLSVEGNSFLLNSQSNRTTLRIVEEQLPVIGEEAIQTLASVSGAILRSLLRVLPFASTDGARPALQAVHFTVENESILTQAADGFSAGSVRENVQGISQPTTLSLPWNFARLLSTVVEEHDMVRIGTSSPNRILFQITNAAVSKDLTLATVTGAENFPAAQIGNLIEQARGDTLAHLTIQQASLMQTIRMVQAMGTHNAFIKASGGSVKMASDETPNGQARNLLDGAASGEQTSAWLSAAFLKRAAESCKGAVTLKLADGKKTDPTGGGRIHRPDHAALDRGRKRSISRGGSARAEPARHGDGVMEPQPTETAQILLRRLLIPGSPMNNQLTFPSLPRYEQTNLKNLPLREQPSQRVYQNAAACNLTELLAAVIGGQKQIEIAQALLAYFGGDVRRLYQAHPSELAAVRGISQATAVLLKAALNLGLRMSLPDEERPTINSPADAAALVQSEMSLLEKEHLRVLLLDRRNRVLDIVEIYQGSVNSSQVRVGEIFRAAVQRLASAIVVAHNHPSGGAPRSM
;
A
#
# COMPACT_ATOMS: atom_id res chain seq x y z
N MET A 1 -19.34 10.54 40.60
CA MET A 1 -20.03 10.82 39.32
C MET A 1 -19.19 11.81 38.53
N ILE A 2 -19.23 11.79 37.19
CA ILE A 2 -18.52 12.78 36.34
C ILE A 2 -19.51 13.49 35.42
N ALA A 3 -19.39 14.81 35.26
CA ALA A 3 -20.16 15.58 34.29
C ALA A 3 -19.24 16.21 33.22
N ILE A 4 -19.58 16.01 31.94
CA ILE A 4 -18.83 16.52 30.78
C ILE A 4 -19.77 16.89 29.63
N SER A 5 -19.44 17.91 28.82
CA SER A 5 -20.23 18.20 27.61
C SER A 5 -19.95 17.18 26.50
N GLN A 6 -20.98 16.87 25.71
CA GLN A 6 -20.85 15.96 24.57
C GLN A 6 -19.79 16.41 23.57
N GLU A 7 -19.65 17.72 23.33
CA GLU A 7 -18.66 18.26 22.41
C GLU A 7 -17.22 18.01 22.87
N ILE A 8 -16.90 18.25 24.15
CA ILE A 8 -15.56 18.03 24.72
C ILE A 8 -15.25 16.52 24.75
N LEU A 9 -16.18 15.68 25.20
CA LEU A 9 -16.00 14.23 25.23
C LEU A 9 -15.78 13.68 23.82
N ARG A 10 -16.59 14.10 22.85
CA ARG A 10 -16.47 13.71 21.44
C ARG A 10 -15.16 14.17 20.82
N ALA A 11 -14.69 15.38 21.13
CA ALA A 11 -13.43 15.90 20.62
C ALA A 11 -12.23 15.09 21.13
N ALA A 12 -12.16 14.85 22.44
CA ALA A 12 -11.12 14.04 23.06
C ALA A 12 -11.14 12.59 22.58
N LEU A 13 -12.34 11.98 22.51
CA LEU A 13 -12.49 10.60 22.05
C LEU A 13 -12.10 10.46 20.57
N ASN A 14 -12.50 11.37 19.69
CA ASN A 14 -12.06 11.36 18.29
C ASN A 14 -10.55 11.58 18.13
N ALA A 15 -9.92 12.38 19.00
CA ALA A 15 -8.48 12.59 18.98
C ALA A 15 -7.70 11.31 19.30
N VAL A 16 -8.13 10.57 20.32
CA VAL A 16 -7.47 9.35 20.81
C VAL A 16 -7.79 8.13 19.94
N THR A 17 -9.05 7.95 19.56
CA THR A 17 -9.49 6.77 18.78
C THR A 17 -9.03 6.77 17.33
N ARG A 18 -8.55 7.92 16.80
CA ARG A 18 -7.77 7.95 15.56
C ARG A 18 -6.47 7.13 15.61
N ALA A 19 -5.93 6.88 16.81
CA ALA A 19 -4.77 6.00 17.00
C ALA A 19 -5.12 4.51 17.17
N SER A 20 -6.39 4.15 17.43
CA SER A 20 -6.83 2.75 17.59
C SER A 20 -6.86 1.99 16.25
N GLN A 21 -6.59 0.69 16.29
CA GLN A 21 -6.72 -0.19 15.13
C GLN A 21 -8.17 -0.66 14.96
N LYS A 22 -8.80 -0.27 13.84
CA LYS A 22 -10.19 -0.64 13.52
C LYS A 22 -10.40 -2.12 13.20
N THR A 23 -9.32 -2.87 12.94
CA THR A 23 -9.34 -4.29 12.55
C THR A 23 -8.14 -5.02 13.17
N SER A 24 -8.15 -5.14 14.49
CA SER A 24 -7.17 -5.94 15.24
C SER A 24 -7.77 -7.31 15.60
N SER A 25 -6.95 -8.36 15.60
CA SER A 25 -7.30 -9.66 16.19
C SER A 25 -7.11 -9.70 17.71
N LEU A 26 -6.42 -8.70 18.28
CA LEU A 26 -6.25 -8.50 19.72
C LEU A 26 -7.31 -7.51 20.23
N PRO A 27 -8.25 -7.92 21.10
CA PRO A 27 -9.33 -7.07 21.58
C PRO A 27 -8.85 -5.77 22.23
N ALA A 28 -7.79 -5.80 23.04
CA ALA A 28 -7.16 -4.62 23.64
C ALA A 28 -7.00 -3.41 22.69
N PHE A 29 -6.71 -3.62 21.40
CA PHE A 29 -6.44 -2.51 20.46
C PHE A 29 -7.71 -1.82 19.92
N SER A 30 -8.90 -2.40 20.11
CA SER A 30 -10.18 -1.72 19.86
C SER A 30 -10.72 -0.99 21.09
N LEU A 31 -10.07 -1.15 22.26
CA LEU A 31 -10.51 -0.51 23.50
C LEU A 31 -10.05 0.95 23.60
N VAL A 32 -10.82 1.71 24.36
CA VAL A 32 -10.44 2.98 24.95
C VAL A 32 -10.57 2.87 26.47
N ARG A 33 -9.53 3.31 27.17
CA ARG A 33 -9.51 3.40 28.63
C ARG A 33 -9.85 4.83 29.06
N LEU A 34 -10.75 4.97 30.01
CA LEU A 34 -11.14 6.23 30.63
C LEU A 34 -10.72 6.17 32.10
N ASP A 35 -9.79 7.04 32.49
CA ASP A 35 -9.37 7.24 33.87
C ASP A 35 -9.70 8.66 34.29
N ALA A 36 -10.55 8.84 35.30
CA ALA A 36 -10.82 10.14 35.92
C ALA A 36 -10.43 10.13 37.41
N ASN A 37 -10.03 11.28 37.91
CA ASN A 37 -9.64 11.45 39.30
C ASN A 37 -10.36 12.62 39.99
N THR A 38 -10.38 12.63 41.33
CA THR A 38 -10.94 13.74 42.14
C THR A 38 -10.22 15.08 41.94
N ASP A 39 -9.06 15.12 41.28
CA ASP A 39 -8.40 16.38 40.87
C ASP A 39 -9.09 17.06 39.66
N GLY A 40 -10.21 16.50 39.18
CA GLY A 40 -11.01 17.07 38.09
C GLY A 40 -10.44 16.78 36.70
N ARG A 41 -9.56 15.78 36.55
CA ARG A 41 -9.05 15.36 35.24
C ARG A 41 -9.73 14.07 34.81
N LEU A 42 -10.23 14.04 33.57
CA LEU A 42 -10.57 12.81 32.84
C LEU A 42 -9.54 12.63 31.73
N SER A 43 -8.91 11.46 31.67
CA SER A 43 -8.01 11.09 30.59
C SER A 43 -8.54 9.89 29.81
N LEU A 44 -8.44 9.97 28.49
CA LEU A 44 -8.87 8.94 27.55
C LEU A 44 -7.63 8.39 26.85
N SER A 45 -7.44 7.07 26.84
CA SER A 45 -6.25 6.43 26.28
C SER A 45 -6.58 5.28 25.32
N CYS A 46 -5.84 5.18 24.21
CA CYS A 46 -5.83 4.04 23.27
C CYS A 46 -4.38 3.59 23.01
N PHE A 47 -4.20 2.31 22.70
CA PHE A 47 -2.93 1.73 22.26
C PHE A 47 -3.18 0.73 21.12
N ASN A 48 -2.24 0.62 20.17
CA ASN A 48 -2.40 -0.23 18.99
C ASN A 48 -1.22 -1.17 18.68
N GLY A 49 -0.31 -1.35 19.64
CA GLY A 49 0.93 -2.13 19.46
C GLY A 49 2.16 -1.27 19.09
N GLU A 50 1.99 -0.26 18.23
CA GLU A 50 3.08 0.61 17.75
C GLU A 50 3.02 2.01 18.38
N SER A 51 1.79 2.51 18.59
CA SER A 51 1.48 3.88 18.97
C SER A 51 0.48 3.91 20.12
N ALA A 52 0.67 4.87 21.01
CA ALA A 52 -0.26 5.19 22.09
C ALA A 52 -0.79 6.62 21.91
N ALA A 53 -2.01 6.86 22.40
CA ALA A 53 -2.62 8.18 22.48
C ALA A 53 -3.25 8.36 23.87
N ARG A 54 -3.08 9.53 24.47
CA ARG A 54 -3.76 9.98 25.70
C ARG A 54 -4.25 11.42 25.51
N ALA A 55 -5.56 11.66 25.60
CA ALA A 55 -6.10 13.00 25.72
C ALA A 55 -6.49 13.28 27.18
N VAL A 56 -6.36 14.52 27.63
CA VAL A 56 -6.76 14.97 28.97
C VAL A 56 -7.77 16.11 28.83
N VAL A 57 -8.87 16.01 29.59
CA VAL A 57 -9.91 17.04 29.66
C VAL A 57 -10.25 17.33 31.12
N GLN A 58 -10.56 18.60 31.41
CA GLN A 58 -11.00 19.02 32.74
C GLN A 58 -12.50 18.73 32.88
N VAL A 59 -12.92 18.15 34.01
CA VAL A 59 -14.29 17.71 34.31
C VAL A 59 -14.64 17.98 35.76
N ALA A 60 -15.93 18.14 36.05
CA ALA A 60 -16.41 18.01 37.43
C ALA A 60 -16.47 16.51 37.77
N CYS A 61 -15.76 16.10 38.82
CA CYS A 61 -15.55 14.70 39.19
C CYS A 61 -15.61 14.57 40.71
N ASP A 62 -16.62 13.87 41.22
CA ASP A 62 -16.81 13.66 42.66
C ASP A 62 -16.11 12.39 43.18
N GLU A 63 -15.76 11.47 42.27
CA GLU A 63 -15.29 10.10 42.57
C GLU A 63 -14.36 9.62 41.45
N ASP A 64 -13.28 8.93 41.81
CA ASP A 64 -12.38 8.30 40.84
C ASP A 64 -13.11 7.28 39.94
N LEU A 65 -12.71 7.22 38.66
CA LEU A 65 -13.23 6.28 37.67
C LEU A 65 -12.05 5.64 36.93
N SER A 66 -12.10 4.33 36.72
CA SER A 66 -11.20 3.65 35.76
C SER A 66 -11.97 2.55 35.04
N VAL A 67 -12.16 2.69 33.73
CA VAL A 67 -12.89 1.73 32.89
C VAL A 67 -12.26 1.57 31.51
N CYS A 68 -12.30 0.36 30.96
CA CYS A 68 -12.04 0.09 29.55
C CYS A 68 -13.35 -0.30 28.85
N VAL A 69 -13.62 0.29 27.69
CA VAL A 69 -14.78 -0.01 26.84
C VAL A 69 -14.38 -0.05 25.36
N ASP A 70 -15.20 -0.65 24.50
CA ASP A 70 -14.95 -0.63 23.05
C ASP A 70 -15.05 0.79 22.47
N ALA A 71 -14.00 1.21 21.77
CA ALA A 71 -13.83 2.58 21.28
C ALA A 71 -14.78 2.96 20.14
N LEU A 72 -15.15 2.00 19.29
CA LEU A 72 -16.09 2.23 18.19
C LEU A 72 -17.50 2.39 18.74
N THR A 73 -17.88 1.53 19.70
CA THR A 73 -19.18 1.56 20.38
C THR A 73 -19.33 2.83 21.21
N LEU A 74 -18.29 3.24 21.96
CA LEU A 74 -18.33 4.49 22.73
C LEU A 74 -18.47 5.72 21.82
N ASN A 75 -17.71 5.80 20.71
CA ASN A 75 -17.86 6.88 19.74
C ASN A 75 -19.29 6.96 19.21
N ALA A 76 -19.83 5.83 18.73
CA ALA A 76 -21.18 5.77 18.18
C ALA A 76 -22.25 6.19 19.20
N VAL A 77 -22.10 5.84 20.48
CA VAL A 77 -22.99 6.30 21.54
C VAL A 77 -22.85 7.81 21.77
N VAL A 78 -21.63 8.32 21.96
CA VAL A 78 -21.37 9.75 22.21
C VAL A 78 -21.88 10.64 21.08
N ASP A 79 -21.81 10.19 19.82
CA ASP A 79 -22.37 10.90 18.66
C ASP A 79 -23.91 10.97 18.67
N THR A 80 -24.61 10.08 19.38
CA THR A 80 -26.09 10.10 19.55
C THR A 80 -26.57 10.88 20.79
N LEU A 81 -25.67 11.23 21.70
CA LEU A 81 -25.98 12.01 22.89
C LEU A 81 -25.94 13.52 22.59
N ALA A 82 -26.56 14.34 23.44
CA ALA A 82 -26.60 15.79 23.28
C ALA A 82 -26.53 16.49 24.65
N GLY A 83 -25.91 17.67 24.68
CA GLY A 83 -25.79 18.51 25.88
C GLY A 83 -24.76 17.99 26.88
N SER A 84 -25.12 18.02 28.17
CA SER A 84 -24.30 17.47 29.26
C SER A 84 -24.50 15.96 29.39
N ILE A 85 -23.41 15.23 29.54
CA ILE A 85 -23.38 13.78 29.77
C ILE A 85 -22.85 13.53 31.18
N GLN A 86 -23.59 12.75 31.96
CA GLN A 86 -23.13 12.17 33.21
C GLN A 86 -22.56 10.79 32.94
N LEU A 87 -21.34 10.55 33.41
CA LEU A 87 -20.64 9.27 33.34
C LEU A 87 -20.60 8.64 34.74
N SER A 88 -20.93 7.35 34.83
CA SER A 88 -20.92 6.57 36.08
C SER A 88 -20.70 5.08 35.82
N VAL A 89 -20.47 4.30 36.88
CA VAL A 89 -20.32 2.85 36.83
C VAL A 89 -21.32 2.20 37.78
N GLU A 90 -22.02 1.17 37.30
CA GLU A 90 -22.90 0.32 38.08
C GLU A 90 -22.48 -1.14 37.85
N GLY A 91 -21.65 -1.71 38.75
CA GLY A 91 -21.10 -3.06 38.58
C GLY A 91 -20.18 -3.15 37.35
N ASN A 92 -20.46 -4.09 36.43
CA ASN A 92 -19.68 -4.29 35.19
C ASN A 92 -20.20 -3.46 34.00
N SER A 93 -20.91 -2.37 34.29
CA SER A 93 -21.56 -1.50 33.32
C SER A 93 -21.06 -0.07 33.45
N PHE A 94 -20.67 0.53 32.32
CA PHE A 94 -20.35 1.95 32.20
C PHE A 94 -21.57 2.69 31.63
N LEU A 95 -22.05 3.70 32.34
CA LEU A 95 -23.29 4.39 32.05
C LEU A 95 -23.03 5.80 31.53
N LEU A 96 -23.77 6.15 30.48
CA LEU A 96 -23.80 7.47 29.88
C LEU A 96 -25.24 7.99 29.90
N ASN A 97 -25.51 8.98 30.74
CA ASN A 97 -26.81 9.62 30.86
C ASN A 97 -26.75 11.03 30.27
N SER A 98 -27.60 11.34 29.30
CA SER A 98 -27.98 12.72 28.95
C SER A 98 -29.39 13.02 29.49
N GLN A 99 -29.90 14.23 29.27
CA GLN A 99 -31.25 14.62 29.69
C GLN A 99 -32.36 13.75 29.09
N SER A 100 -32.14 13.13 27.92
CA SER A 100 -33.15 12.37 27.18
C SER A 100 -32.80 10.88 26.99
N ASN A 101 -31.53 10.50 27.11
CA ASN A 101 -31.05 9.14 26.81
C ASN A 101 -30.21 8.58 27.98
N ARG A 102 -30.50 7.35 28.40
CA ARG A 102 -29.63 6.53 29.26
C ARG A 102 -29.09 5.38 28.43
N THR A 103 -27.77 5.33 28.25
CA THR A 103 -27.09 4.26 27.52
C THR A 103 -26.11 3.54 28.44
N THR A 104 -25.96 2.23 28.24
CA THR A 104 -25.10 1.39 29.05
C THR A 104 -24.16 0.60 28.15
N LEU A 105 -22.87 0.65 28.45
CA LEU A 105 -21.81 -0.09 27.79
C LEU A 105 -21.24 -1.13 28.75
N ARG A 106 -20.84 -2.29 28.22
CA ARG A 106 -20.14 -3.32 29.00
C ARG A 106 -18.69 -2.88 29.24
N ILE A 107 -18.24 -2.96 30.48
CA ILE A 107 -16.82 -2.77 30.83
C ILE A 107 -16.04 -4.05 30.44
N VAL A 108 -14.83 -3.85 29.94
CA VAL A 108 -13.92 -4.93 29.51
C VAL A 108 -12.74 -4.98 30.48
N GLU A 109 -12.56 -6.11 31.17
CA GLU A 109 -11.46 -6.33 32.11
C GLU A 109 -10.16 -6.70 31.37
N GLU A 110 -9.59 -5.75 30.63
CA GLU A 110 -8.36 -5.94 29.87
C GLU A 110 -7.37 -4.79 30.10
N GLN A 111 -6.10 -5.13 30.35
CA GLN A 111 -5.07 -4.17 30.71
C GLN A 111 -4.51 -3.47 29.47
N LEU A 112 -4.99 -2.24 29.23
CA LEU A 112 -4.45 -1.38 28.19
C LEU A 112 -3.14 -0.69 28.64
N PRO A 113 -2.04 -0.76 27.87
CA PRO A 113 -0.85 0.07 28.10
C PRO A 113 -1.20 1.56 27.93
N VAL A 114 -1.01 2.35 28.99
CA VAL A 114 -1.29 3.79 29.01
C VAL A 114 -0.01 4.62 28.99
N ILE A 115 -0.09 5.84 28.46
CA ILE A 115 0.98 6.85 28.59
C ILE A 115 0.83 7.53 29.95
N GLY A 116 1.85 7.47 30.80
CA GLY A 116 1.84 8.18 32.09
C GLY A 116 1.95 9.70 31.94
N GLU A 117 2.07 10.41 33.07
CA GLU A 117 2.58 11.79 33.11
C GLU A 117 4.12 11.78 33.07
N GLU A 118 4.65 11.18 32.00
CA GLU A 118 6.09 11.04 31.77
C GLU A 118 6.75 12.40 31.52
N ALA A 119 7.87 12.66 32.20
CA ALA A 119 8.66 13.86 31.97
C ALA A 119 9.27 13.84 30.55
N ILE A 120 8.78 14.75 29.69
CA ILE A 120 9.30 14.88 28.32
C ILE A 120 10.57 15.73 28.31
N GLN A 121 11.68 15.10 27.93
CA GLN A 121 12.88 15.81 27.49
C GLN A 121 12.58 16.43 26.11
N THR A 122 12.37 17.75 26.09
CA THR A 122 12.05 18.50 24.86
C THR A 122 13.22 18.46 23.88
N LEU A 123 12.93 18.10 22.64
CA LEU A 123 13.84 18.26 21.51
C LEU A 123 13.54 19.53 20.71
N ALA A 124 12.25 19.81 20.48
CA ALA A 124 11.78 21.01 19.79
C ALA A 124 10.35 21.39 20.24
N SER A 125 9.99 22.65 20.06
CA SER A 125 8.61 23.13 20.16
C SER A 125 8.27 23.90 18.88
N VAL A 126 7.18 23.53 18.22
CA VAL A 126 6.78 24.07 16.92
C VAL A 126 5.29 24.37 16.88
N SER A 127 4.86 25.26 16.00
CA SER A 127 3.43 25.38 15.68
C SER A 127 2.97 24.18 14.85
N GLY A 128 1.68 23.88 14.92
CA GLY A 128 1.07 22.84 14.11
C GLY A 128 1.15 23.16 12.62
N ALA A 129 1.16 24.44 12.23
CA ALA A 129 1.46 24.87 10.86
C ALA A 129 2.86 24.42 10.39
N ILE A 130 3.90 24.58 11.22
CA ILE A 130 5.27 24.10 10.93
C ILE A 130 5.29 22.57 10.85
N LEU A 131 4.70 21.84 11.81
CA LEU A 131 4.71 20.38 11.78
C LEU A 131 3.93 19.82 10.57
N ARG A 132 2.78 20.41 10.22
CA ARG A 132 2.03 20.06 9.00
C ARG A 132 2.83 20.35 7.74
N SER A 133 3.65 21.42 7.74
CA SER A 133 4.55 21.73 6.64
C SER A 133 5.65 20.69 6.47
N LEU A 134 6.33 20.31 7.56
CA LEU A 134 7.34 19.24 7.60
C LEU A 134 6.76 17.90 7.11
N LEU A 135 5.57 17.54 7.58
CA LEU A 135 4.87 16.31 7.19
C LEU A 135 4.42 16.27 5.71
N ARG A 136 4.64 17.31 4.90
CA ARG A 136 4.39 17.26 3.44
C ARG A 136 5.27 16.26 2.69
N VAL A 137 6.32 15.71 3.33
CA VAL A 137 7.09 14.58 2.79
C VAL A 137 6.35 13.23 2.86
N LEU A 138 5.24 13.12 3.61
CA LEU A 138 4.49 11.87 3.82
C LEU A 138 4.16 11.07 2.53
N PRO A 139 3.74 11.68 1.41
CA PRO A 139 3.43 10.93 0.18
C PRO A 139 4.64 10.18 -0.40
N PHE A 140 5.85 10.55 -0.03
CA PHE A 140 7.09 9.92 -0.48
C PHE A 140 7.56 8.77 0.41
N ALA A 141 6.98 8.55 1.60
CA ALA A 141 7.33 7.41 2.44
C ALA A 141 6.89 6.09 1.81
N SER A 142 7.69 5.03 1.99
CA SER A 142 7.31 3.68 1.54
C SER A 142 6.11 3.16 2.35
N THR A 143 5.16 2.53 1.67
CA THR A 143 4.16 1.65 2.28
C THR A 143 4.46 0.16 2.01
N ASP A 144 5.51 -0.14 1.24
CA ASP A 144 5.95 -1.50 0.91
C ASP A 144 6.70 -2.14 2.09
N GLY A 145 6.15 -3.24 2.61
CA GLY A 145 6.72 -4.01 3.72
C GLY A 145 8.06 -4.68 3.40
N ALA A 146 8.43 -4.81 2.12
CA ALA A 146 9.76 -5.25 1.72
C ALA A 146 10.85 -4.17 1.90
N ARG A 147 10.47 -2.93 2.27
CA ARG A 147 11.38 -1.78 2.46
C ARG A 147 11.22 -1.13 3.84
N PRO A 148 11.38 -1.86 4.96
CA PRO A 148 11.09 -1.34 6.30
C PRO A 148 11.91 -0.09 6.67
N ALA A 149 13.16 0.01 6.22
CA ALA A 149 14.01 1.19 6.42
C ALA A 149 13.48 2.47 5.73
N LEU A 150 12.53 2.33 4.79
CA LEU A 150 11.88 3.42 4.07
C LEU A 150 10.42 3.64 4.50
N GLN A 151 9.89 2.81 5.41
CA GLN A 151 8.56 2.99 6.01
C GLN A 151 8.55 4.04 7.14
N ALA A 152 9.35 5.09 6.98
CA ALA A 152 9.57 6.11 7.99
C ALA A 152 9.60 7.52 7.39
N VAL A 153 9.25 8.50 8.22
CA VAL A 153 9.58 9.92 8.00
C VAL A 153 10.71 10.26 8.95
N HIS A 154 11.87 10.63 8.40
CA HIS A 154 13.05 10.99 9.16
C HIS A 154 13.09 12.49 9.42
N PHE A 155 13.48 12.87 10.62
CA PHE A 155 13.62 14.24 11.10
C PHE A 155 15.07 14.45 11.56
N THR A 156 15.70 15.51 11.07
CA THR A 156 17.03 15.98 11.48
C THR A 156 16.86 17.39 12.03
N VAL A 157 17.11 17.56 13.33
CA VAL A 157 16.90 18.79 14.09
C VAL A 157 18.26 19.45 14.32
N GLU A 158 18.60 20.49 13.56
CA GLU A 158 19.93 21.11 13.53
C GLU A 158 19.85 22.61 13.18
N ASN A 159 20.71 23.43 13.81
CA ASN A 159 20.97 24.83 13.42
C ASN A 159 19.69 25.68 13.25
N GLU A 160 18.85 25.74 14.29
CA GLU A 160 17.54 26.44 14.26
C GLU A 160 16.62 26.00 13.10
N SER A 161 16.77 24.76 12.62
CA SER A 161 15.94 24.19 11.57
C SER A 161 15.59 22.73 11.83
N ILE A 162 14.45 22.30 11.30
CA ILE A 162 14.10 20.88 11.18
C ILE A 162 14.07 20.55 9.70
N LEU A 163 14.91 19.61 9.31
CA LEU A 163 14.85 18.94 8.02
C LEU A 163 14.01 17.67 8.19
N THR A 164 13.03 17.47 7.31
CA THR A 164 12.32 16.20 7.17
C THR A 164 12.60 15.57 5.82
N GLN A 165 12.64 14.24 5.80
CA GLN A 165 12.88 13.44 4.61
C GLN A 165 12.02 12.17 4.63
N ALA A 166 11.57 11.75 3.46
CA ALA A 166 10.96 10.45 3.23
C ALA A 166 11.25 9.99 1.79
N ALA A 167 11.35 8.69 1.56
CA ALA A 167 11.57 8.11 0.25
C ALA A 167 10.95 6.71 0.14
N ASP A 168 10.62 6.28 -1.08
CA ASP A 168 10.11 4.95 -1.39
C ASP A 168 11.07 4.15 -2.28
N GLY A 169 12.23 4.72 -2.61
CA GLY A 169 13.24 4.15 -3.50
C GLY A 169 12.97 4.39 -5.00
N PHE A 170 11.94 5.15 -5.34
CA PHE A 170 11.71 5.68 -6.69
C PHE A 170 11.54 7.21 -6.70
N SER A 171 11.14 7.76 -5.56
CA SER A 171 10.93 9.17 -5.32
C SER A 171 11.35 9.51 -3.88
N ALA A 172 11.69 10.77 -3.65
CA ALA A 172 12.04 11.28 -2.32
C ALA A 172 11.46 12.68 -2.15
N GLY A 173 11.02 12.98 -0.93
CA GLY A 173 10.58 14.30 -0.49
C GLY A 173 11.51 14.83 0.58
N SER A 174 11.75 16.14 0.56
CA SER A 174 12.44 16.82 1.65
C SER A 174 11.86 18.20 1.89
N VAL A 175 11.60 18.54 3.15
CA VAL A 175 11.11 19.84 3.59
C VAL A 175 11.97 20.33 4.76
N ARG A 176 12.39 21.59 4.72
CA ARG A 176 13.08 22.25 5.82
C ARG A 176 12.22 23.41 6.32
N GLU A 177 12.04 23.49 7.63
CA GLU A 177 11.42 24.64 8.31
C GLU A 177 12.38 25.20 9.35
N ASN A 178 12.33 26.51 9.58
CA ASN A 178 13.09 27.16 10.64
C ASN A 178 12.29 27.11 11.95
N VAL A 179 12.96 26.82 13.07
CA VAL A 179 12.34 26.66 14.39
C VAL A 179 13.23 27.25 15.47
N GLN A 180 12.62 27.79 16.52
CA GLN A 180 13.34 28.36 17.67
C GLN A 180 13.39 27.34 18.83
N GLY A 181 14.40 27.46 19.68
CA GLY A 181 14.49 26.66 20.91
C GLY A 181 14.94 25.21 20.73
N ILE A 182 15.68 24.88 19.66
CA ILE A 182 16.41 23.61 19.57
C ILE A 182 17.50 23.60 20.65
N SER A 183 17.51 22.57 21.49
CA SER A 183 18.51 22.43 22.56
C SER A 183 19.79 21.73 22.09
N GLN A 184 19.69 20.67 21.28
CA GLN A 184 20.83 19.89 20.78
C GLN A 184 20.54 19.26 19.40
N PRO A 185 21.56 19.10 18.54
CA PRO A 185 21.44 18.32 17.30
C PRO A 185 20.88 16.92 17.57
N THR A 186 19.75 16.58 16.94
CA THR A 186 19.07 15.29 17.17
C THR A 186 18.47 14.75 15.88
N THR A 187 18.58 13.44 15.65
CA THR A 187 17.86 12.73 14.59
C THR A 187 16.79 11.82 15.18
N LEU A 188 15.63 11.74 14.55
CA LEU A 188 14.57 10.81 14.91
C LEU A 188 13.83 10.30 13.67
N SER A 189 13.49 9.01 13.67
CA SER A 189 12.68 8.38 12.63
C SER A 189 11.29 8.09 13.19
N LEU A 190 10.23 8.56 12.53
CA LEU A 190 8.85 8.22 12.87
C LEU A 190 8.34 7.14 11.92
N PRO A 191 7.69 6.05 12.40
CA PRO A 191 6.95 5.14 11.53
C PRO A 191 5.94 5.90 10.66
N TRP A 192 5.78 5.52 9.38
CA TRP A 192 4.93 6.27 8.45
C TRP A 192 3.47 6.34 8.91
N ASN A 193 2.95 5.28 9.56
CA ASN A 193 1.62 5.23 10.17
C ASN A 193 1.45 6.32 11.24
N PHE A 194 2.46 6.52 12.10
CA PHE A 194 2.43 7.51 13.16
C PHE A 194 2.58 8.94 12.61
N ALA A 195 3.48 9.15 11.64
CA ALA A 195 3.59 10.43 10.96
C ALA A 195 2.29 10.80 10.20
N ARG A 196 1.60 9.80 9.63
CA ARG A 196 0.26 9.97 9.05
C ARG A 196 -0.77 10.32 10.12
N LEU A 197 -0.78 9.63 11.27
CA LEU A 197 -1.66 9.96 12.40
C LEU A 197 -1.49 11.43 12.82
N LEU A 198 -0.25 11.89 13.03
CA LEU A 198 0.06 13.29 13.34
C LEU A 198 -0.56 14.27 12.32
N SER A 199 -0.46 13.99 11.02
CA SER A 199 -1.04 14.84 9.96
C SER A 199 -2.58 14.96 10.02
N THR A 200 -3.25 14.01 10.69
CA THR A 200 -4.71 13.99 10.86
C THR A 200 -5.20 14.55 12.20
N VAL A 201 -4.33 14.64 13.22
CA VAL A 201 -4.69 15.16 14.56
C VAL A 201 -4.20 16.58 14.84
N VAL A 202 -3.13 17.02 14.17
CA VAL A 202 -2.53 18.36 14.37
C VAL A 202 -3.18 19.37 13.42
N GLU A 203 -3.65 20.48 13.97
CA GLU A 203 -4.23 21.62 13.27
C GLU A 203 -3.24 22.79 13.19
N GLU A 204 -3.47 23.77 12.32
CA GLU A 204 -2.48 24.84 12.06
C GLU A 204 -2.20 25.73 13.29
N HIS A 205 -3.18 25.87 14.20
CA HIS A 205 -3.10 26.69 15.41
C HIS A 205 -2.68 25.92 16.68
N ASP A 206 -2.43 24.62 16.59
CA ASP A 206 -1.93 23.85 17.74
C ASP A 206 -0.48 24.25 18.07
N MET A 207 -0.08 24.10 19.33
CA MET A 207 1.32 24.05 19.73
C MET A 207 1.75 22.59 19.89
N VAL A 208 2.88 22.21 19.30
CA VAL A 208 3.38 20.83 19.33
C VAL A 208 4.79 20.79 19.94
N ARG A 209 4.88 20.20 21.13
CA ARG A 209 6.13 19.90 21.82
C ARG A 209 6.56 18.48 21.48
N ILE A 210 7.72 18.37 20.84
CA ILE A 210 8.34 17.11 20.42
C ILE A 210 9.43 16.77 21.43
N GLY A 211 9.46 15.53 21.92
CA GLY A 211 10.50 15.10 22.84
C GLY A 211 10.56 13.59 23.04
N THR A 212 11.34 13.17 24.02
CA THR A 212 11.47 11.76 24.41
C THR A 212 11.23 11.58 25.91
N SER A 213 10.82 10.38 26.32
CA SER A 213 10.81 9.96 27.73
C SER A 213 11.85 8.86 27.99
N SER A 214 12.17 8.07 26.97
CA SER A 214 13.26 7.09 26.98
C SER A 214 13.91 7.03 25.59
N PRO A 215 15.11 6.46 25.42
CA PRO A 215 15.83 6.45 24.14
C PRO A 215 15.01 5.92 22.95
N ASN A 216 14.10 4.98 23.21
CA ASN A 216 13.30 4.31 22.19
C ASN A 216 11.85 4.82 22.10
N ARG A 217 11.47 5.87 22.84
CA ARG A 217 10.08 6.39 22.87
C ARG A 217 10.03 7.90 22.64
N ILE A 218 9.43 8.28 21.51
CA ILE A 218 9.19 9.66 21.12
C ILE A 218 7.77 10.03 21.51
N LEU A 219 7.59 11.25 22.04
CA LEU A 219 6.31 11.82 22.44
C LEU A 219 6.06 13.14 21.72
N PHE A 220 4.79 13.36 21.38
CA PHE A 220 4.25 14.59 20.79
C PHE A 220 3.12 15.08 21.67
N GLN A 221 3.37 16.14 22.44
CA GLN A 221 2.33 16.87 23.18
C GLN A 221 1.75 17.95 22.26
N ILE A 222 0.46 17.85 21.97
CA ILE A 222 -0.31 18.71 21.07
C ILE A 222 -1.32 19.46 21.94
N THR A 223 -1.10 20.76 22.14
CA THR A 223 -1.94 21.58 23.00
C THR A 223 -2.56 22.76 22.25
N ASN A 224 -3.81 23.09 22.58
CA ASN A 224 -4.49 24.26 22.04
C ASN A 224 -5.50 24.79 23.07
N ALA A 225 -5.14 25.90 23.72
CA ALA A 225 -5.91 26.48 24.82
C ALA A 225 -7.28 27.00 24.38
N ALA A 226 -7.45 27.42 23.11
CA ALA A 226 -8.70 27.98 22.61
C ALA A 226 -9.83 26.95 22.47
N VAL A 227 -9.48 25.66 22.36
CA VAL A 227 -10.41 24.53 22.22
C VAL A 227 -10.20 23.46 23.30
N SER A 228 -9.50 23.80 24.39
CA SER A 228 -9.18 22.91 25.52
C SER A 228 -8.57 21.55 25.11
N LYS A 229 -7.77 21.54 24.04
CA LYS A 229 -7.11 20.34 23.51
C LYS A 229 -5.81 20.11 24.26
N ASP A 230 -5.69 18.95 24.90
CA ASP A 230 -4.44 18.42 25.45
C ASP A 230 -4.34 16.95 25.02
N LEU A 231 -3.48 16.67 24.05
CA LEU A 231 -3.30 15.35 23.44
C LEU A 231 -1.81 14.99 23.45
N THR A 232 -1.46 13.91 24.14
CA THR A 232 -0.14 13.27 24.06
C THR A 232 -0.23 12.05 23.15
N LEU A 233 0.57 12.05 22.08
CA LEU A 233 0.81 10.86 21.25
C LEU A 233 2.22 10.32 21.52
N ALA A 234 2.38 9.01 21.54
CA ALA A 234 3.68 8.36 21.67
C ALA A 234 3.87 7.24 20.65
N THR A 235 5.10 7.04 20.19
CA THR A 235 5.52 5.96 19.30
C THR A 235 6.89 5.43 19.72
N VAL A 236 7.19 4.19 19.33
CA VAL A 236 8.57 3.73 19.26
C VAL A 236 9.36 4.49 18.19
N THR A 237 10.68 4.61 18.37
CA THR A 237 11.62 5.07 17.34
C THR A 237 11.57 4.13 16.12
N GLY A 238 11.46 4.72 14.92
CA GLY A 238 11.51 3.98 13.65
C GLY A 238 12.93 3.58 13.24
N ALA A 239 13.04 2.85 12.13
CA ALA A 239 14.27 2.22 11.66
C ALA A 239 15.53 3.10 11.74
N GLU A 240 16.55 2.60 12.44
CA GLU A 240 17.86 3.25 12.66
C GLU A 240 18.65 3.48 11.36
N ASN A 241 18.31 2.77 10.28
CA ASN A 241 19.04 2.74 9.01
C ASN A 241 18.38 3.55 7.88
N PHE A 242 17.63 4.62 8.19
CA PHE A 242 17.07 5.49 7.15
C PHE A 242 18.20 6.23 6.38
N PRO A 243 18.29 6.16 5.04
CA PRO A 243 19.44 6.65 4.28
C PRO A 243 19.41 8.16 4.00
N ALA A 244 19.26 8.98 5.05
CA ALA A 244 19.09 10.44 5.00
C ALA A 244 20.13 11.17 4.13
N ALA A 245 21.41 10.87 4.35
CA ALA A 245 22.52 11.50 3.64
C ALA A 245 22.54 11.16 2.13
N GLN A 246 22.22 9.91 1.77
CA GLN A 246 22.14 9.49 0.37
C GLN A 246 20.99 10.19 -0.35
N ILE A 247 19.82 10.27 0.31
CA ILE A 247 18.64 10.99 -0.20
C ILE A 247 18.96 12.48 -0.37
N GLY A 248 19.63 13.10 0.60
CA GLY A 248 20.06 14.51 0.53
C GLY A 248 20.96 14.77 -0.67
N ASN A 249 22.00 13.94 -0.85
CA ASN A 249 22.93 14.07 -1.97
C ASN A 249 22.23 13.94 -3.34
N LEU A 250 21.31 12.98 -3.50
CA LEU A 250 20.54 12.80 -4.73
C LEU A 250 19.64 14.02 -5.03
N ILE A 251 19.04 14.63 -4.01
CA ILE A 251 18.21 15.82 -4.16
C ILE A 251 19.05 17.04 -4.58
N GLU A 252 20.24 17.24 -3.99
CA GLU A 252 21.10 18.37 -4.38
C GLU A 252 21.76 18.16 -5.75
N GLN A 253 22.16 16.94 -6.12
CA GLN A 253 22.62 16.61 -7.48
C GLN A 253 21.55 16.94 -8.52
N ALA A 254 20.30 16.50 -8.30
CA ALA A 254 19.17 16.79 -9.19
C ALA A 254 18.85 18.29 -9.30
N ARG A 255 19.19 19.11 -8.29
CA ARG A 255 19.06 20.58 -8.35
C ARG A 255 20.17 21.23 -9.16
N GLY A 256 21.38 20.66 -9.17
CA GLY A 256 22.53 21.14 -9.94
C GLY A 256 22.36 20.94 -11.45
N ASP A 257 21.94 19.75 -11.87
CA ASP A 257 21.88 19.33 -13.29
C ASP A 257 20.69 19.92 -14.09
N THR A 258 20.11 21.04 -13.64
CA THR A 258 18.86 21.58 -14.21
C THR A 258 19.10 22.35 -15.52
N LEU A 259 18.56 21.85 -16.63
CA LEU A 259 18.52 22.53 -17.93
C LEU A 259 17.33 23.48 -18.09
N ALA A 260 16.17 23.16 -17.52
CA ALA A 260 14.97 23.97 -17.65
C ALA A 260 14.18 24.10 -16.35
N HIS A 261 13.61 25.29 -16.13
CA HIS A 261 12.77 25.65 -15.00
C HIS A 261 11.35 25.90 -15.49
N LEU A 262 10.37 25.19 -14.92
CA LEU A 262 8.97 25.23 -15.33
C LEU A 262 8.12 25.67 -14.15
N THR A 263 7.61 26.90 -14.17
CA THR A 263 6.70 27.41 -13.14
C THR A 263 5.27 27.24 -13.60
N ILE A 264 4.55 26.30 -13.00
CA ILE A 264 3.23 25.83 -13.46
C ILE A 264 2.20 25.95 -12.32
N GLN A 265 0.97 26.33 -12.63
CA GLN A 265 -0.13 26.31 -11.66
C GLN A 265 -0.50 24.87 -11.29
N GLN A 266 -0.49 24.54 -10.00
CA GLN A 266 -0.81 23.21 -9.47
C GLN A 266 -2.13 22.66 -10.02
N ALA A 267 -3.17 23.49 -10.13
CA ALA A 267 -4.47 23.07 -10.66
C ALA A 267 -4.39 22.56 -12.11
N SER A 268 -3.65 23.26 -12.97
CA SER A 268 -3.44 22.90 -14.38
C SER A 268 -2.63 21.61 -14.54
N LEU A 269 -1.58 21.46 -13.72
CA LEU A 269 -0.80 20.22 -13.62
C LEU A 269 -1.67 19.04 -13.17
N MET A 270 -2.45 19.21 -12.10
CA MET A 270 -3.33 18.18 -11.54
C MET A 270 -4.45 17.77 -12.49
N GLN A 271 -5.07 18.72 -13.20
CA GLN A 271 -6.04 18.42 -14.26
C GLN A 271 -5.42 17.58 -15.37
N THR A 272 -4.22 17.96 -15.83
CA THR A 272 -3.54 17.25 -16.91
C THR A 272 -3.06 15.86 -16.48
N ILE A 273 -2.63 15.69 -15.23
CA ILE A 273 -2.31 14.38 -14.66
C ILE A 273 -3.53 13.47 -14.68
N ARG A 274 -4.72 13.98 -14.32
CA ARG A 274 -5.98 13.21 -14.41
C ARG A 274 -6.31 12.82 -15.85
N MET A 275 -6.07 13.69 -16.83
CA MET A 275 -6.23 13.36 -18.26
C MET A 275 -5.28 12.24 -18.71
N VAL A 276 -4.00 12.29 -18.30
CA VAL A 276 -3.02 11.23 -18.59
C VAL A 276 -3.41 9.89 -17.96
N GLN A 277 -3.86 9.92 -16.70
CA GLN A 277 -4.34 8.73 -15.99
C GLN A 277 -5.64 8.17 -16.58
N ALA A 278 -6.54 9.02 -17.10
CA ALA A 278 -7.77 8.59 -17.76
C ALA A 278 -7.52 7.83 -19.08
N MET A 279 -6.36 8.00 -19.71
CA MET A 279 -5.93 7.16 -20.84
C MET A 279 -5.47 5.75 -20.43
N GLY A 280 -5.47 5.43 -19.13
CA GLY A 280 -4.91 4.17 -18.60
C GLY A 280 -3.39 4.13 -18.59
N THR A 281 -2.73 5.27 -18.77
CA THR A 281 -1.26 5.36 -18.87
C THR A 281 -0.63 5.76 -17.54
N HIS A 282 0.58 5.24 -17.29
CA HIS A 282 1.35 5.51 -16.08
C HIS A 282 2.43 6.58 -16.30
N ASN A 283 2.82 6.84 -17.55
CA ASN A 283 3.87 7.79 -17.90
C ASN A 283 3.25 9.10 -18.41
N ALA A 284 3.83 10.22 -17.98
CA ALA A 284 3.59 11.54 -18.50
C ALA A 284 4.88 12.06 -19.18
N PHE A 285 4.77 12.46 -20.43
CA PHE A 285 5.80 13.20 -21.14
C PHE A 285 5.64 14.68 -20.85
N ILE A 286 6.64 15.35 -20.30
CA ILE A 286 6.67 16.80 -20.12
C ILE A 286 7.72 17.40 -21.05
N LYS A 287 7.37 18.47 -21.77
CA LYS A 287 8.27 19.21 -22.66
C LYS A 287 8.23 20.71 -22.36
N ALA A 288 9.41 21.28 -22.13
CA ALA A 288 9.67 22.71 -22.07
C ALA A 288 9.93 23.23 -23.49
N SER A 289 9.13 24.17 -24.00
CA SER A 289 9.34 24.67 -25.36
C SER A 289 8.74 26.05 -25.61
N GLY A 290 9.61 27.01 -25.96
CA GLY A 290 9.21 28.34 -26.44
C GLY A 290 8.43 29.13 -25.40
N GLY A 291 8.93 29.17 -24.17
CA GLY A 291 8.23 29.79 -23.02
C GLY A 291 7.07 28.96 -22.47
N SER A 292 6.58 27.94 -23.19
CA SER A 292 5.43 27.12 -22.80
C SER A 292 5.82 25.75 -22.24
N VAL A 293 4.94 25.18 -21.41
CA VAL A 293 5.06 23.80 -20.93
C VAL A 293 3.94 22.96 -21.52
N LYS A 294 4.29 21.82 -22.13
CA LYS A 294 3.34 20.86 -22.69
C LYS A 294 3.47 19.54 -21.97
N MET A 295 2.36 18.86 -21.73
CA MET A 295 2.34 17.53 -21.14
C MET A 295 1.42 16.58 -21.92
N ALA A 296 1.84 15.32 -22.06
CA ALA A 296 1.11 14.29 -22.79
C ALA A 296 1.19 12.92 -22.12
N SER A 297 0.24 12.03 -22.43
CA SER A 297 0.29 10.61 -22.06
C SER A 297 1.20 9.81 -23.01
N ASP A 298 1.41 8.52 -22.75
CA ASP A 298 1.71 7.58 -23.82
C ASP A 298 0.60 7.59 -24.90
N GLU A 299 0.95 7.23 -26.14
CA GLU A 299 -0.04 6.99 -27.20
C GLU A 299 -0.75 5.66 -26.96
N THR A 300 -2.08 5.67 -27.06
CA THR A 300 -2.94 4.50 -26.79
C THR A 300 -3.87 4.24 -27.98
N PRO A 301 -4.52 3.07 -28.08
CA PRO A 301 -5.54 2.81 -29.10
C PRO A 301 -6.72 3.80 -29.07
N ASN A 302 -6.96 4.45 -27.92
CA ASN A 302 -8.00 5.45 -27.72
C ASN A 302 -7.49 6.89 -27.98
N GLY A 303 -6.28 7.04 -28.54
CA GLY A 303 -5.60 8.31 -28.76
C GLY A 303 -4.57 8.65 -27.69
N GLN A 304 -4.24 9.94 -27.57
CA GLN A 304 -3.25 10.45 -26.62
C GLN A 304 -3.81 11.70 -25.92
N ALA A 305 -3.78 11.75 -24.59
CA ALA A 305 -4.05 12.98 -23.87
C ALA A 305 -2.89 13.95 -24.09
N ARG A 306 -3.20 15.20 -24.46
CA ARG A 306 -2.23 16.29 -24.62
C ARG A 306 -2.84 17.55 -24.01
N ASN A 307 -2.05 18.31 -23.25
CA ASN A 307 -2.46 19.62 -22.76
C ASN A 307 -1.29 20.61 -22.74
N LEU A 308 -1.64 21.90 -22.81
CA LEU A 308 -0.75 23.00 -22.46
C LEU A 308 -0.96 23.28 -20.97
N LEU A 309 0.12 23.42 -20.20
CA LEU A 309 0.02 23.73 -18.78
C LEU A 309 0.08 25.25 -18.58
N ASP A 310 -0.77 25.75 -17.67
CA ASP A 310 -0.80 27.17 -17.30
C ASP A 310 0.46 27.51 -16.51
N GLY A 311 1.42 28.13 -17.17
CA GLY A 311 2.75 28.36 -16.62
C GLY A 311 3.75 28.87 -17.66
N ALA A 312 4.99 29.03 -17.21
CA ALA A 312 6.11 29.48 -18.02
C ALA A 312 7.29 28.51 -17.91
N ALA A 313 8.00 28.33 -19.03
CA ALA A 313 9.27 27.61 -19.12
C ALA A 313 10.41 28.59 -19.38
N SER A 314 11.52 28.45 -18.65
CA SER A 314 12.80 29.13 -18.92
C SER A 314 13.96 28.13 -18.91
N GLY A 315 15.09 28.53 -19.49
CA GLY A 315 16.23 27.63 -19.77
C GLY A 315 16.11 26.93 -21.12
N GLU A 316 16.69 25.74 -21.24
CA GLU A 316 16.82 25.03 -22.50
C GLU A 316 15.56 24.27 -22.93
N GLN A 317 15.53 23.90 -24.22
CA GLN A 317 14.48 23.08 -24.83
C GLN A 317 14.65 21.61 -24.44
N THR A 318 14.17 21.23 -23.26
CA THR A 318 14.26 19.85 -22.73
C THR A 318 12.90 19.16 -22.63
N SER A 319 12.94 17.83 -22.50
CA SER A 319 11.77 17.00 -22.27
C SER A 319 12.11 15.73 -21.50
N ALA A 320 11.22 15.31 -20.61
CA ALA A 320 11.39 14.13 -19.76
C ALA A 320 10.13 13.26 -19.76
N TRP A 321 10.33 11.95 -19.57
CA TRP A 321 9.28 11.00 -19.22
C TRP A 321 9.30 10.78 -17.71
N LEU A 322 8.13 10.87 -17.08
CA LEU A 322 7.96 10.82 -15.63
C LEU A 322 6.75 9.95 -15.27
N SER A 323 6.76 9.33 -14.09
CA SER A 323 5.57 8.65 -13.56
C SER A 323 4.49 9.68 -13.23
N ALA A 324 3.31 9.56 -13.86
CA ALA A 324 2.15 10.40 -13.59
C ALA A 324 1.71 10.29 -12.12
N ALA A 325 1.87 9.12 -11.49
CA ALA A 325 1.59 8.92 -10.07
C ALA A 325 2.59 9.66 -9.17
N PHE A 326 3.87 9.74 -9.55
CA PHE A 326 4.89 10.44 -8.74
C PHE A 326 4.76 11.95 -8.89
N LEU A 327 4.50 12.42 -10.12
CA LEU A 327 4.11 13.81 -10.40
C LEU A 327 2.88 14.22 -9.59
N LYS A 328 1.86 13.34 -9.49
CA LYS A 328 0.66 13.59 -8.69
C LYS A 328 1.01 13.81 -7.22
N ARG A 329 1.76 12.88 -6.60
CA ARG A 329 2.16 12.96 -5.20
C ARG A 329 2.96 14.24 -4.90
N ALA A 330 3.91 14.58 -5.78
CA ALA A 330 4.69 15.81 -5.64
C ALA A 330 3.83 17.07 -5.78
N ALA A 331 2.91 17.10 -6.76
CA ALA A 331 1.99 18.22 -6.95
C ALA A 331 1.01 18.38 -5.78
N GLU A 332 0.51 17.28 -5.20
CA GLU A 332 -0.36 17.27 -4.01
C GLU A 332 0.36 17.75 -2.74
N SER A 333 1.68 17.57 -2.63
CA SER A 333 2.51 18.11 -1.54
C SER A 333 2.79 19.62 -1.64
N CYS A 334 2.49 20.26 -2.77
CA CYS A 334 2.65 21.71 -2.97
C CYS A 334 1.32 22.47 -2.75
N LYS A 335 1.39 23.80 -2.62
CA LYS A 335 0.24 24.70 -2.71
C LYS A 335 0.58 25.83 -3.69
N GLY A 336 -0.29 26.11 -4.66
CA GLY A 336 -0.13 27.26 -5.58
C GLY A 336 0.73 26.97 -6.82
N ALA A 337 1.74 27.79 -7.09
CA ALA A 337 2.65 27.57 -8.21
C ALA A 337 3.70 26.50 -7.86
N VAL A 338 3.91 25.55 -8.77
CA VAL A 338 4.90 24.47 -8.66
C VAL A 338 6.04 24.74 -9.63
N THR A 339 7.27 24.78 -9.11
CA THR A 339 8.48 24.87 -9.95
C THR A 339 9.04 23.47 -10.18
N LEU A 340 8.86 22.94 -11.39
CA LEU A 340 9.53 21.72 -11.85
C LEU A 340 10.88 22.07 -12.47
N LYS A 341 11.91 21.34 -12.10
CA LYS A 341 13.25 21.42 -12.69
C LYS A 341 13.50 20.17 -13.52
N LEU A 342 13.92 20.34 -14.78
CA LEU A 342 14.24 19.23 -15.69
C LEU A 342 15.73 19.23 -16.04
N ALA A 343 16.36 18.07 -15.88
CA ALA A 343 17.75 17.80 -16.29
C ALA A 343 17.83 17.25 -17.73
N ASP A 344 19.03 16.93 -18.22
CA ASP A 344 19.22 16.30 -19.53
C ASP A 344 18.57 14.89 -19.57
N GLY A 345 17.76 14.64 -20.60
CA GLY A 345 17.19 13.32 -20.88
C GLY A 345 18.19 12.28 -21.39
N LYS A 346 19.49 12.60 -21.50
CA LYS A 346 20.58 11.64 -21.77
C LYS A 346 20.78 10.67 -20.59
N LYS A 347 19.91 9.64 -20.51
CA LYS A 347 20.10 8.38 -19.75
C LYS A 347 20.93 8.49 -18.46
N THR A 348 20.26 8.76 -17.34
CA THR A 348 20.59 8.03 -16.10
C THR A 348 19.87 6.68 -16.15
N ASP A 349 20.55 5.70 -16.76
CA ASP A 349 20.11 4.31 -16.86
C ASP A 349 20.77 3.51 -15.72
N PRO A 350 20.04 3.08 -14.66
CA PRO A 350 20.61 2.26 -13.59
C PRO A 350 20.95 0.84 -14.07
N THR A 351 20.59 0.48 -15.29
CA THR A 351 20.63 -0.87 -15.86
C THR A 351 21.25 -0.84 -17.26
N GLY A 352 22.50 -0.37 -17.33
CA GLY A 352 23.21 -0.05 -18.57
C GLY A 352 22.92 -0.97 -19.76
N GLY A 353 22.14 -0.46 -20.72
CA GLY A 353 21.80 -1.22 -21.93
C GLY A 353 21.14 -0.39 -23.03
N GLY A 354 21.86 -0.19 -24.14
CA GLY A 354 21.30 0.14 -25.46
C GLY A 354 20.71 1.54 -25.67
N ARG A 355 21.12 2.20 -26.77
CA ARG A 355 20.39 3.35 -27.34
C ARG A 355 19.05 2.86 -27.89
N ILE A 356 17.94 3.53 -27.57
CA ILE A 356 16.68 3.36 -28.30
C ILE A 356 16.71 4.32 -29.49
N HIS A 357 16.45 3.78 -30.69
CA HIS A 357 16.39 4.58 -31.92
C HIS A 357 15.23 5.58 -31.87
N ARG A 358 15.46 6.81 -32.33
CA ARG A 358 14.39 7.76 -32.65
C ARG A 358 13.59 7.23 -33.86
N PRO A 359 12.26 7.35 -33.88
CA PRO A 359 11.51 7.49 -35.12
C PRO A 359 11.77 8.90 -35.69
N ASP A 360 11.97 9.01 -37.01
CA ASP A 360 12.24 10.29 -37.65
C ASP A 360 10.99 11.20 -37.67
N HIS A 361 11.10 12.35 -37.00
CA HIS A 361 10.12 13.43 -37.13
C HIS A 361 10.32 14.21 -38.44
N ALA A 362 9.82 13.65 -39.54
CA ALA A 362 9.87 14.28 -40.87
C ALA A 362 8.51 14.30 -41.60
N ALA A 363 7.40 14.51 -40.86
CA ALA A 363 6.04 14.52 -41.41
C ALA A 363 5.12 15.61 -40.82
N LEU A 364 5.67 16.76 -40.39
CA LEU A 364 4.90 17.85 -39.76
C LEU A 364 5.27 19.27 -40.24
N ASP A 365 5.88 19.44 -41.40
CA ASP A 365 5.98 20.76 -42.06
C ASP A 365 6.22 20.68 -43.59
N ARG A 366 5.14 20.59 -44.38
CA ARG A 366 5.14 20.89 -45.85
C ARG A 366 3.81 21.46 -46.33
N GLY A 367 3.51 22.70 -45.92
CA GLY A 367 2.41 23.50 -46.47
C GLY A 367 2.89 24.63 -47.38
N ARG A 368 2.94 24.40 -48.71
CA ARG A 368 3.15 25.41 -49.78
C ARG A 368 4.34 26.40 -49.65
N LYS A 369 5.32 26.25 -50.55
CA LYS A 369 5.63 27.28 -51.58
C LYS A 369 6.51 26.70 -52.70
N ARG A 370 6.27 27.13 -53.93
CA ARG A 370 7.08 26.83 -55.13
C ARG A 370 8.19 27.87 -55.27
N SER A 371 9.40 27.45 -55.62
CA SER A 371 10.24 28.16 -56.60
C SER A 371 11.35 27.23 -57.12
N ILE A 372 12.00 27.66 -58.20
CA ILE A 372 12.88 26.87 -59.07
C ILE A 372 14.33 27.33 -58.85
N SER A 373 15.30 26.41 -58.80
CA SER A 373 16.50 26.44 -59.68
C SER A 373 17.59 25.43 -59.33
N ARG A 374 18.43 25.20 -60.35
CA ARG A 374 19.47 24.19 -60.58
C ARG A 374 20.66 24.24 -59.62
N GLY A 375 21.26 23.05 -59.42
CA GLY A 375 22.65 22.80 -59.83
C GLY A 375 23.72 22.67 -58.73
N GLY A 376 24.75 21.86 -59.03
CA GLY A 376 26.09 22.04 -58.44
C GLY A 376 26.63 20.92 -57.55
N SER A 377 27.33 19.98 -58.16
CA SER A 377 28.29 19.07 -57.50
C SER A 377 29.40 19.83 -56.76
N ALA A 378 29.93 19.28 -55.64
CA ALA A 378 31.37 18.98 -55.51
C ALA A 378 31.74 18.20 -54.22
N ARG A 379 32.73 17.30 -54.37
CA ARG A 379 33.53 16.67 -53.30
C ARG A 379 34.41 17.69 -52.55
N ALA A 380 34.75 17.39 -51.28
CA ALA A 380 36.15 17.42 -50.80
C ALA A 380 36.31 16.76 -49.40
N GLU A 381 37.13 15.72 -49.33
CA GLU A 381 37.94 15.31 -48.16
C GLU A 381 39.41 15.65 -48.54
N PRO A 382 40.36 15.91 -47.60
CA PRO A 382 41.20 14.79 -47.11
C PRO A 382 41.92 14.94 -45.74
N ALA A 383 42.43 13.79 -45.23
CA ALA A 383 43.67 13.57 -44.43
C ALA A 383 43.87 14.22 -43.03
N ARG A 384 44.70 13.73 -42.09
CA ARG A 384 45.26 12.43 -41.58
C ARG A 384 46.53 12.74 -40.73
N HIS A 385 46.88 11.86 -39.77
CA HIS A 385 48.02 11.82 -38.80
C HIS A 385 47.73 12.55 -37.46
N GLY A 386 48.13 12.14 -36.24
CA GLY A 386 48.84 10.96 -35.69
C GLY A 386 49.30 11.23 -34.23
N ASP A 387 49.76 10.33 -33.34
CA ASP A 387 49.73 8.84 -33.22
C ASP A 387 50.19 8.40 -31.79
N GLY A 388 49.72 7.25 -31.25
CA GLY A 388 50.18 6.62 -29.97
C GLY A 388 49.38 7.00 -28.67
N VAL A 389 49.32 6.24 -27.56
CA VAL A 389 50.07 5.05 -27.07
C VAL A 389 49.23 4.19 -26.05
N MET A 390 49.37 2.85 -26.11
CA MET A 390 49.10 1.74 -25.13
C MET A 390 47.83 1.65 -24.23
N GLU A 391 47.19 0.47 -24.30
CA GLU A 391 46.39 -0.18 -23.22
C GLU A 391 47.23 -1.23 -22.44
N PRO A 392 46.83 -1.60 -21.20
CA PRO A 392 47.19 -2.88 -20.58
C PRO A 392 45.99 -3.83 -20.41
N GLN A 393 46.20 -5.13 -20.66
CA GLN A 393 45.25 -6.24 -20.44
C GLN A 393 45.36 -6.78 -19.00
N PRO A 394 44.27 -7.31 -18.39
CA PRO A 394 44.31 -7.98 -17.09
C PRO A 394 44.70 -9.46 -17.21
N THR A 395 45.52 -9.95 -16.26
CA THR A 395 46.05 -11.32 -16.20
C THR A 395 45.12 -12.34 -15.55
N GLU A 396 45.40 -13.61 -15.84
CA GLU A 396 44.65 -14.80 -15.41
C GLU A 396 44.75 -15.09 -13.90
N THR A 397 43.74 -15.75 -13.35
CA THR A 397 43.90 -16.62 -12.17
C THR A 397 43.10 -17.91 -12.37
N ALA A 398 43.71 -19.04 -12.02
CA ALA A 398 43.43 -20.36 -12.58
C ALA A 398 42.08 -21.02 -12.24
N GLN A 399 41.69 -21.93 -13.13
CA GLN A 399 40.70 -22.99 -12.94
C GLN A 399 41.18 -24.05 -11.94
N ILE A 400 40.26 -24.74 -11.25
CA ILE A 400 40.50 -26.08 -10.67
C ILE A 400 39.28 -26.99 -10.91
N LEU A 401 39.52 -28.08 -11.66
CA LEU A 401 39.01 -29.48 -11.60
C LEU A 401 37.52 -29.76 -11.18
N LEU A 402 36.81 -30.79 -11.67
CA LEU A 402 37.17 -31.98 -12.48
C LEU A 402 35.95 -32.58 -13.22
N ARG A 403 36.26 -33.45 -14.19
CA ARG A 403 35.39 -34.12 -15.18
C ARG A 403 35.00 -35.54 -14.76
N ARG A 404 33.71 -35.93 -14.84
CA ARG A 404 33.15 -37.30 -14.99
C ARG A 404 31.69 -37.18 -15.48
N LEU A 405 31.12 -37.98 -16.38
CA LEU A 405 31.58 -39.14 -17.17
C LEU A 405 30.86 -39.14 -18.54
N LEU A 406 31.52 -39.63 -19.59
CA LEU A 406 30.90 -39.98 -20.87
C LEU A 406 30.63 -41.49 -20.92
N ILE A 407 29.54 -41.90 -21.57
CA ILE A 407 29.36 -43.26 -22.10
C ILE A 407 29.03 -43.13 -23.60
N PRO A 408 29.81 -43.72 -24.52
CA PRO A 408 29.53 -43.74 -25.96
C PRO A 408 28.89 -45.07 -26.39
N GLY A 409 27.98 -45.06 -27.37
CA GLY A 409 27.39 -46.32 -27.88
C GLY A 409 26.33 -46.22 -28.97
N SER A 410 26.77 -45.95 -30.21
CA SER A 410 26.13 -46.34 -31.49
C SER A 410 24.70 -45.83 -31.86
N PRO A 411 24.33 -45.88 -33.16
CA PRO A 411 23.20 -45.12 -33.69
C PRO A 411 21.98 -45.98 -34.03
N MET A 412 20.76 -45.46 -33.85
CA MET A 412 19.75 -45.55 -34.91
C MET A 412 18.62 -44.54 -34.77
N ASN A 413 18.24 -44.04 -35.94
CA ASN A 413 17.14 -43.17 -36.28
C ASN A 413 15.82 -43.47 -35.54
N ASN A 414 15.29 -42.47 -34.83
CA ASN A 414 13.84 -42.30 -34.68
C ASN A 414 13.52 -40.80 -34.64
N GLN A 415 13.30 -40.21 -35.83
CA GLN A 415 12.82 -38.84 -35.96
C GLN A 415 11.38 -38.74 -35.44
N LEU A 416 11.24 -38.40 -34.16
CA LEU A 416 10.03 -37.73 -33.69
C LEU A 416 10.08 -36.27 -34.17
N THR A 417 9.51 -36.03 -35.35
CA THR A 417 9.34 -34.69 -35.90
C THR A 417 8.31 -33.93 -35.07
N PHE A 418 8.76 -33.23 -34.03
CA PHE A 418 7.93 -32.26 -33.35
C PHE A 418 7.54 -31.15 -34.34
N PRO A 419 6.26 -30.74 -34.42
CA PRO A 419 5.92 -29.53 -35.15
C PRO A 419 6.69 -28.38 -34.50
N SER A 420 7.53 -27.71 -35.27
CA SER A 420 8.23 -26.52 -34.80
C SER A 420 7.19 -25.48 -34.42
N LEU A 421 7.04 -25.22 -33.11
CA LEU A 421 6.26 -24.09 -32.62
C LEU A 421 6.73 -22.83 -33.38
N PRO A 422 5.81 -21.93 -33.75
CA PRO A 422 6.18 -20.72 -34.48
C PRO A 422 7.26 -19.98 -33.68
N ARG A 423 8.42 -19.77 -34.31
CA ARG A 423 9.47 -18.92 -33.74
C ARG A 423 8.91 -17.51 -33.64
N TYR A 424 8.44 -17.15 -32.45
CA TYR A 424 8.36 -15.75 -32.08
C TYR A 424 9.78 -15.18 -32.14
N GLU A 425 9.97 -14.16 -32.99
CA GLU A 425 11.14 -13.29 -32.88
C GLU A 425 11.19 -12.68 -31.47
N GLN A 426 12.37 -12.25 -31.03
CA GLN A 426 12.61 -11.82 -29.64
C GLN A 426 11.87 -10.50 -29.29
N THR A 427 10.57 -10.60 -29.00
CA THR A 427 9.74 -9.50 -28.53
C THR A 427 9.94 -9.26 -27.04
N ASN A 428 10.84 -8.33 -26.74
CA ASN A 428 10.95 -7.68 -25.43
C ASN A 428 9.55 -7.15 -25.01
N LEU A 429 9.17 -7.29 -23.73
CA LEU A 429 7.83 -6.90 -23.26
C LEU A 429 7.45 -5.44 -23.57
N LYS A 430 8.47 -4.56 -23.66
CA LYS A 430 8.32 -3.15 -24.01
C LYS A 430 7.80 -2.91 -25.44
N ASN A 431 7.88 -3.92 -26.31
CA ASN A 431 7.49 -3.84 -27.72
C ASN A 431 6.12 -4.47 -28.00
N LEU A 432 5.52 -5.16 -27.02
CA LEU A 432 4.16 -5.68 -27.13
C LEU A 432 3.17 -4.57 -26.74
N PRO A 433 2.18 -4.26 -27.60
CA PRO A 433 1.04 -3.41 -27.23
C PRO A 433 0.43 -3.86 -25.91
N LEU A 434 -0.08 -2.92 -25.09
CA LEU A 434 -0.56 -3.24 -23.74
C LEU A 434 -1.57 -4.41 -23.71
N ARG A 435 -2.48 -4.46 -24.70
CA ARG A 435 -3.47 -5.54 -24.90
C ARG A 435 -2.85 -6.92 -25.21
N GLU A 436 -1.59 -6.99 -25.60
CA GLU A 436 -0.86 -8.19 -26.00
C GLU A 436 0.09 -8.67 -24.89
N GLN A 437 0.26 -7.90 -23.82
CA GLN A 437 1.04 -8.31 -22.65
C GLN A 437 0.32 -9.43 -21.88
N PRO A 438 1.04 -10.48 -21.44
CA PRO A 438 0.45 -11.65 -20.78
C PRO A 438 -0.53 -11.36 -19.64
N SER A 439 -0.17 -10.49 -18.68
CA SER A 439 -1.03 -10.11 -17.56
C SER A 439 -2.31 -9.40 -18.02
N GLN A 440 -2.22 -8.52 -19.00
CA GLN A 440 -3.38 -7.80 -19.55
C GLN A 440 -4.29 -8.72 -20.37
N ARG A 441 -3.72 -9.70 -21.09
CA ARG A 441 -4.50 -10.73 -21.79
C ARG A 441 -5.23 -11.66 -20.83
N VAL A 442 -4.59 -12.04 -19.72
CA VAL A 442 -5.25 -12.81 -18.63
C VAL A 442 -6.38 -11.98 -18.00
N TYR A 443 -6.17 -10.68 -17.76
CA TYR A 443 -7.21 -9.77 -17.27
C TYR A 443 -8.39 -9.63 -18.23
N GLN A 444 -8.15 -9.57 -19.55
CA GLN A 444 -9.21 -9.47 -20.57
C GLN A 444 -9.95 -10.80 -20.77
N ASN A 445 -9.23 -11.90 -20.96
CA ASN A 445 -9.79 -13.24 -21.09
C ASN A 445 -8.71 -14.32 -20.88
N ALA A 446 -8.59 -14.80 -19.64
CA ALA A 446 -7.68 -15.91 -19.29
C ALA A 446 -7.92 -17.19 -20.10
N ALA A 447 -9.16 -17.50 -20.50
CA ALA A 447 -9.48 -18.70 -21.27
C ALA A 447 -9.02 -18.63 -22.74
N ALA A 448 -8.71 -17.43 -23.25
CA ALA A 448 -8.13 -17.20 -24.58
C ALA A 448 -6.60 -17.06 -24.56
N CYS A 449 -5.96 -17.32 -23.42
CA CYS A 449 -4.50 -17.30 -23.28
C CYS A 449 -3.92 -18.72 -23.48
N ASN A 450 -2.83 -18.82 -24.22
CA ASN A 450 -2.09 -20.08 -24.31
C ASN A 450 -1.22 -20.30 -23.06
N LEU A 451 -0.69 -21.52 -22.91
CA LEU A 451 0.11 -21.93 -21.76
C LEU A 451 1.33 -21.02 -21.51
N THR A 452 2.01 -20.58 -22.57
CA THR A 452 3.15 -19.65 -22.47
C THR A 452 2.71 -18.31 -21.89
N GLU A 453 1.57 -17.77 -22.32
CA GLU A 453 1.01 -16.51 -21.82
C GLU A 453 0.55 -16.63 -20.36
N LEU A 454 -0.09 -17.74 -19.98
CA LEU A 454 -0.47 -18.00 -18.59
C LEU A 454 0.75 -18.07 -17.66
N LEU A 455 1.78 -18.82 -18.05
CA LEU A 455 3.04 -18.89 -17.29
C LEU A 455 3.77 -17.54 -17.25
N ALA A 456 3.81 -16.82 -18.38
CA ALA A 456 4.42 -15.50 -18.48
C ALA A 456 3.71 -14.46 -17.59
N ALA A 457 2.39 -14.54 -17.44
CA ALA A 457 1.65 -13.69 -16.51
C ALA A 457 1.98 -13.98 -15.03
N VAL A 458 2.25 -15.24 -14.67
CA VAL A 458 2.67 -15.64 -13.30
C VAL A 458 4.15 -15.30 -13.03
N ILE A 459 5.02 -15.40 -14.03
CA ILE A 459 6.46 -15.16 -13.90
C ILE A 459 6.78 -13.67 -13.64
N GLY A 460 6.15 -12.77 -14.38
CA GLY A 460 6.36 -11.33 -14.25
C GLY A 460 7.67 -10.80 -14.85
N GLY A 461 7.70 -9.51 -15.18
CA GLY A 461 8.91 -8.77 -15.58
C GLY A 461 9.23 -8.75 -17.08
N GLN A 462 10.29 -8.02 -17.45
CA GLN A 462 10.56 -7.60 -18.85
C GLN A 462 10.87 -8.73 -19.84
N LYS A 463 11.17 -9.95 -19.36
CA LYS A 463 11.47 -11.13 -20.17
C LYS A 463 10.51 -12.30 -19.88
N GLN A 464 9.36 -12.05 -19.25
CA GLN A 464 8.46 -13.10 -18.77
C GLN A 464 8.01 -14.11 -19.84
N ILE A 465 7.88 -13.69 -21.11
CA ILE A 465 7.56 -14.60 -22.23
C ILE A 465 8.76 -15.48 -22.60
N GLU A 466 9.96 -14.89 -22.74
CA GLU A 466 11.20 -15.65 -23.00
C GLU A 466 11.47 -16.66 -21.87
N ILE A 467 11.26 -16.26 -20.62
CA ILE A 467 11.44 -17.12 -19.43
C ILE A 467 10.36 -18.21 -19.40
N ALA A 468 9.10 -17.91 -19.73
CA ALA A 468 8.05 -18.93 -19.84
C ALA A 468 8.35 -19.95 -20.95
N GLN A 469 8.86 -19.51 -22.10
CA GLN A 469 9.29 -20.39 -23.19
C GLN A 469 10.49 -21.25 -22.79
N ALA A 470 11.50 -20.66 -22.12
CA ALA A 470 12.66 -21.38 -21.61
C ALA A 470 12.28 -22.41 -20.53
N LEU A 471 11.36 -22.05 -19.63
CA LEU A 471 10.78 -22.94 -18.62
C LEU A 471 10.06 -24.12 -19.27
N LEU A 472 9.17 -23.86 -20.22
CA LEU A 472 8.49 -24.91 -20.97
C LEU A 472 9.49 -25.81 -21.72
N ALA A 473 10.49 -25.24 -22.38
CA ALA A 473 11.51 -26.00 -23.09
C ALA A 473 12.33 -26.90 -22.15
N TYR A 474 12.74 -26.40 -20.97
CA TYR A 474 13.48 -27.15 -19.96
C TYR A 474 12.71 -28.39 -19.47
N PHE A 475 11.39 -28.27 -19.32
CA PHE A 475 10.52 -29.39 -18.92
C PHE A 475 9.85 -30.11 -20.11
N GLY A 476 10.33 -29.93 -21.34
CA GLY A 476 9.87 -30.65 -22.53
C GLY A 476 8.44 -30.33 -22.98
N GLY A 477 7.90 -29.17 -22.60
CA GLY A 477 6.53 -28.73 -22.88
C GLY A 477 5.45 -29.33 -21.96
N ASP A 478 5.82 -30.22 -21.04
CA ASP A 478 4.88 -30.93 -20.18
C ASP A 478 4.64 -30.21 -18.84
N VAL A 479 3.43 -29.67 -18.67
CA VAL A 479 2.98 -29.00 -17.44
C VAL A 479 2.97 -29.93 -16.23
N ARG A 480 2.83 -31.26 -16.44
CA ARG A 480 2.86 -32.23 -15.34
C ARG A 480 4.26 -32.32 -14.73
N ARG A 481 5.32 -32.16 -15.55
CA ARG A 481 6.71 -32.09 -15.07
C ARG A 481 6.97 -30.80 -14.31
N LEU A 482 6.45 -29.67 -14.79
CA LEU A 482 6.46 -28.39 -14.03
C LEU A 482 5.75 -28.53 -12.67
N TYR A 483 4.63 -29.25 -12.62
CA TYR A 483 3.92 -29.53 -11.37
C TYR A 483 4.72 -30.46 -10.44
N GLN A 484 5.42 -31.47 -10.97
CA GLN A 484 6.20 -32.42 -10.17
C GLN A 484 7.51 -31.82 -9.64
N ALA A 485 8.18 -30.98 -10.43
CA ALA A 485 9.49 -30.37 -10.12
C ALA A 485 9.54 -29.69 -8.74
N HIS A 486 10.66 -29.80 -8.05
CA HIS A 486 10.87 -29.09 -6.79
C HIS A 486 11.07 -27.58 -7.06
N PRO A 487 10.66 -26.64 -6.19
CA PRO A 487 10.86 -25.20 -6.43
C PRO A 487 12.32 -24.81 -6.73
N SER A 488 13.31 -25.51 -6.15
CA SER A 488 14.73 -25.28 -6.49
C SER A 488 15.10 -25.67 -7.92
N GLU A 489 14.39 -26.63 -8.52
CA GLU A 489 14.57 -27.07 -9.90
C GLU A 489 13.89 -26.09 -10.88
N LEU A 490 12.71 -25.56 -10.52
CA LEU A 490 12.09 -24.44 -11.25
C LEU A 490 13.01 -23.20 -11.24
N ALA A 491 13.63 -22.89 -10.09
CA ALA A 491 14.59 -21.79 -9.94
C ALA A 491 15.95 -22.03 -10.64
N ALA A 492 16.22 -23.24 -11.15
CA ALA A 492 17.39 -23.49 -11.99
C ALA A 492 17.25 -22.92 -13.41
N VAL A 493 16.02 -22.62 -13.85
CA VAL A 493 15.76 -21.96 -15.13
C VAL A 493 16.14 -20.50 -15.05
N ARG A 494 17.10 -20.08 -15.88
CA ARG A 494 17.64 -18.70 -15.89
C ARG A 494 16.53 -17.66 -16.05
N GLY A 495 16.36 -16.83 -15.02
CA GLY A 495 15.34 -15.77 -14.96
C GLY A 495 14.20 -16.05 -13.97
N ILE A 496 14.11 -17.27 -13.41
CA ILE A 496 13.17 -17.60 -12.34
C ILE A 496 13.84 -17.39 -10.99
N SER A 497 13.29 -16.48 -10.18
CA SER A 497 13.72 -16.32 -8.79
C SER A 497 13.11 -17.41 -7.89
N GLN A 498 13.67 -17.62 -6.69
CA GLN A 498 13.07 -18.53 -5.70
C GLN A 498 11.61 -18.14 -5.37
N ALA A 499 11.32 -16.84 -5.26
CA ALA A 499 9.95 -16.34 -5.05
C ALA A 499 9.04 -16.67 -6.25
N THR A 500 9.53 -16.50 -7.48
CA THR A 500 8.80 -16.85 -8.71
C THR A 500 8.55 -18.36 -8.82
N ALA A 501 9.51 -19.19 -8.42
CA ALA A 501 9.36 -20.64 -8.38
C ALA A 501 8.29 -21.09 -7.37
N VAL A 502 8.25 -20.47 -6.18
CA VAL A 502 7.19 -20.69 -5.18
C VAL A 502 5.81 -20.26 -5.72
N LEU A 503 5.72 -19.10 -6.37
CA LEU A 503 4.48 -18.60 -7.00
C LEU A 503 3.97 -19.56 -8.09
N LEU A 504 4.85 -20.03 -8.97
CA LEU A 504 4.53 -21.05 -9.99
C LEU A 504 4.03 -22.35 -9.35
N LYS A 505 4.72 -22.85 -8.32
CA LYS A 505 4.32 -24.08 -7.60
C LYS A 505 2.95 -23.90 -6.93
N ALA A 506 2.68 -22.74 -6.34
CA ALA A 506 1.39 -22.42 -5.73
C ALA A 506 0.27 -22.37 -6.78
N ALA A 507 0.48 -21.65 -7.89
CA ALA A 507 -0.50 -21.54 -8.98
C ALA A 507 -0.87 -22.91 -9.59
N LEU A 508 0.12 -23.78 -9.83
CA LEU A 508 -0.10 -25.13 -10.33
C LEU A 508 -0.84 -26.03 -9.32
N ASN A 509 -0.59 -25.87 -8.01
CA ASN A 509 -1.34 -26.61 -6.99
C ASN A 509 -2.78 -26.11 -6.82
N LEU A 510 -3.04 -24.81 -6.98
CA LEU A 510 -4.40 -24.27 -7.04
C LEU A 510 -5.16 -24.80 -8.26
N GLY A 511 -4.52 -24.79 -9.44
CA GLY A 511 -5.08 -25.40 -10.66
C GLY A 511 -5.35 -26.90 -10.51
N LEU A 512 -4.48 -27.64 -9.81
CA LEU A 512 -4.76 -29.04 -9.47
C LEU A 512 -5.97 -29.16 -8.55
N ARG A 513 -6.05 -28.40 -7.46
CA ARG A 513 -7.22 -28.42 -6.54
C ARG A 513 -8.54 -28.05 -7.22
N MET A 514 -8.51 -27.25 -8.29
CA MET A 514 -9.68 -26.92 -9.11
C MET A 514 -10.01 -27.98 -10.18
N SER A 515 -9.07 -28.87 -10.52
CA SER A 515 -9.22 -29.90 -11.57
C SER A 515 -9.35 -31.32 -11.04
N LEU A 516 -8.97 -31.55 -9.78
CA LEU A 516 -9.55 -32.63 -8.99
C LEU A 516 -11.08 -32.44 -9.03
N PRO A 517 -11.87 -33.51 -9.24
CA PRO A 517 -13.29 -33.41 -8.93
C PRO A 517 -13.40 -32.96 -7.47
N ASP A 518 -14.35 -32.08 -7.17
CA ASP A 518 -14.74 -31.87 -5.77
C ASP A 518 -14.94 -33.26 -5.14
N GLU A 519 -14.23 -33.58 -4.06
CA GLU A 519 -14.53 -34.77 -3.26
C GLU A 519 -16.03 -34.72 -2.96
N GLU A 520 -16.76 -35.78 -3.37
CA GLU A 520 -18.15 -35.68 -3.80
C GLU A 520 -18.97 -34.76 -2.90
N ARG A 521 -19.19 -33.50 -3.35
CA ARG A 521 -19.84 -32.48 -2.50
C ARG A 521 -21.11 -33.08 -1.93
N PRO A 522 -21.20 -33.19 -0.59
CA PRO A 522 -22.22 -34.02 0.00
C PRO A 522 -23.59 -33.49 -0.43
N THR A 523 -24.37 -34.40 -0.99
CA THR A 523 -25.65 -34.08 -1.60
C THR A 523 -26.75 -34.32 -0.58
N ILE A 524 -27.45 -33.25 -0.20
CA ILE A 524 -28.50 -33.30 0.81
C ILE A 524 -29.82 -33.70 0.11
N ASN A 525 -30.26 -34.93 0.32
CA ASN A 525 -31.54 -35.42 -0.16
C ASN A 525 -32.58 -35.55 0.96
N SER A 526 -32.13 -35.45 2.22
CA SER A 526 -32.95 -35.55 3.43
C SER A 526 -32.41 -34.66 4.57
N PRO A 527 -33.23 -34.34 5.58
CA PRO A 527 -32.75 -33.66 6.80
C PRO A 527 -31.66 -34.44 7.54
N ALA A 528 -31.63 -35.78 7.40
CA ALA A 528 -30.59 -36.62 8.00
C ALA A 528 -29.22 -36.39 7.34
N ASP A 529 -29.17 -36.18 6.02
CA ASP A 529 -27.93 -35.85 5.31
C ASP A 529 -27.40 -34.47 5.76
N ALA A 530 -28.29 -33.49 5.92
CA ALA A 530 -27.92 -32.17 6.43
C ALA A 530 -27.37 -32.25 7.86
N ALA A 531 -28.03 -33.03 8.73
CA ALA A 531 -27.59 -33.25 10.10
C ALA A 531 -26.21 -33.94 10.15
N ALA A 532 -25.99 -34.99 9.35
CA ALA A 532 -24.73 -35.73 9.34
C ALA A 532 -23.49 -34.86 9.06
N LEU A 533 -23.64 -33.76 8.31
CA LEU A 533 -22.55 -32.84 7.96
C LEU A 533 -22.16 -31.86 9.07
N VAL A 534 -23.06 -31.59 10.02
CA VAL A 534 -22.84 -30.57 11.06
C VAL A 534 -22.96 -31.10 12.49
N GLN A 535 -23.66 -32.21 12.69
CA GLN A 535 -23.98 -32.76 14.01
C GLN A 535 -22.73 -33.16 14.81
N SER A 536 -21.71 -33.74 14.18
CA SER A 536 -20.48 -34.16 14.87
C SER A 536 -19.69 -32.99 15.46
N GLU A 537 -19.73 -31.82 14.82
CA GLU A 537 -19.09 -30.61 15.33
C GLU A 537 -20.05 -29.84 16.25
N MET A 538 -21.28 -29.57 15.81
CA MET A 538 -22.24 -28.74 16.53
C MET A 538 -22.77 -29.37 17.83
N SER A 539 -22.69 -30.70 17.99
CA SER A 539 -23.01 -31.37 19.27
C SER A 539 -21.95 -31.17 20.35
N LEU A 540 -20.73 -30.74 19.99
CA LEU A 540 -19.64 -30.44 20.92
C LEU A 540 -19.63 -28.96 21.36
N LEU A 541 -20.49 -28.11 20.77
CA LEU A 541 -20.52 -26.68 21.06
C LEU A 541 -21.38 -26.40 22.30
N GLU A 542 -20.76 -25.82 23.34
CA GLU A 542 -21.40 -25.48 24.62
C GLU A 542 -22.42 -24.33 24.55
N LYS A 543 -22.53 -23.67 23.39
CA LYS A 543 -23.39 -22.51 23.11
C LYS A 543 -24.34 -22.82 21.96
N GLU A 544 -25.42 -22.04 21.83
CA GLU A 544 -26.29 -22.12 20.65
C GLU A 544 -25.57 -21.47 19.45
N HIS A 545 -25.37 -22.22 18.39
CA HIS A 545 -24.82 -21.79 17.11
C HIS A 545 -25.89 -21.99 16.02
N LEU A 546 -26.14 -20.97 15.21
CA LEU A 546 -26.99 -21.05 14.02
C LEU A 546 -26.11 -21.08 12.77
N ARG A 547 -26.24 -22.13 11.96
CA ARG A 547 -25.52 -22.31 10.70
C ARG A 547 -26.49 -22.43 9.53
N VAL A 548 -26.02 -22.04 8.35
CA VAL A 548 -26.75 -22.14 7.09
C VAL A 548 -25.88 -22.87 6.08
N LEU A 549 -26.35 -24.05 5.66
CA LEU A 549 -25.74 -24.83 4.58
C LEU A 549 -26.28 -24.27 3.25
N LEU A 550 -25.38 -23.89 2.36
CA LEU A 550 -25.69 -23.27 1.07
C LEU A 550 -25.62 -24.33 -0.02
N LEU A 551 -26.67 -24.47 -0.84
CA LEU A 551 -26.80 -25.57 -1.80
C LEU A 551 -26.85 -25.10 -3.25
N ASP A 552 -26.35 -25.93 -4.17
CA ASP A 552 -26.53 -25.76 -5.61
C ASP A 552 -27.89 -26.31 -6.11
N ARG A 553 -28.15 -26.24 -7.42
CA ARG A 553 -29.40 -26.73 -8.05
C ARG A 553 -29.57 -28.26 -8.00
N ARG A 554 -28.59 -28.99 -7.49
CA ARG A 554 -28.58 -30.45 -7.31
C ARG A 554 -28.47 -30.82 -5.82
N ASN A 555 -28.76 -29.87 -4.92
CA ASN A 555 -28.66 -29.99 -3.47
C ASN A 555 -27.26 -30.35 -2.93
N ARG A 556 -26.19 -30.05 -3.69
CA ARG A 556 -24.81 -30.24 -3.24
C ARG A 556 -24.39 -29.07 -2.37
N VAL A 557 -23.75 -29.34 -1.24
CA VAL A 557 -23.25 -28.29 -0.35
C VAL A 557 -22.13 -27.49 -1.04
N LEU A 558 -22.39 -26.20 -1.22
CA LEU A 558 -21.46 -25.18 -1.70
C LEU A 558 -20.58 -24.65 -0.56
N ASP A 559 -21.18 -24.43 0.62
CA ASP A 559 -20.51 -23.91 1.82
C ASP A 559 -21.39 -24.13 3.07
N ILE A 560 -20.82 -24.05 4.26
CA ILE A 560 -21.53 -24.10 5.55
C ILE A 560 -21.14 -22.86 6.35
N VAL A 561 -22.09 -21.95 6.56
CA VAL A 561 -21.81 -20.61 7.09
C VAL A 561 -22.44 -20.44 8.47
N GLU A 562 -21.63 -20.07 9.46
CA GLU A 562 -22.15 -19.67 10.76
C GLU A 562 -22.71 -18.24 10.70
N ILE A 563 -23.97 -18.08 11.12
CA ILE A 563 -24.72 -16.82 11.08
C ILE A 563 -24.85 -16.19 12.47
N TYR A 564 -24.85 -17.00 13.53
CA TYR A 564 -25.01 -16.54 14.90
C TYR A 564 -24.39 -17.50 15.91
N GLN A 565 -23.84 -16.93 16.99
CA GLN A 565 -23.37 -17.62 18.19
C GLN A 565 -23.98 -16.92 19.41
N GLY A 566 -24.66 -17.67 20.28
CA GLY A 566 -25.59 -17.12 21.27
C GLY A 566 -25.49 -17.67 22.69
N SER A 567 -26.37 -17.14 23.55
CA SER A 567 -26.54 -17.51 24.96
C SER A 567 -27.93 -18.11 25.19
N VAL A 568 -28.04 -18.90 26.27
CA VAL A 568 -28.99 -19.99 26.54
C VAL A 568 -30.50 -19.72 26.32
N ASN A 569 -30.95 -18.47 26.22
CA ASN A 569 -32.37 -18.12 26.41
C ASN A 569 -33.15 -17.57 25.20
N SER A 570 -32.52 -17.13 24.08
CA SER A 570 -33.19 -16.89 22.79
C SER A 570 -32.25 -16.32 21.71
N SER A 571 -32.31 -16.83 20.48
CA SER A 571 -31.65 -16.22 19.31
C SER A 571 -32.60 -15.30 18.53
N GLN A 572 -32.27 -14.01 18.38
CA GLN A 572 -33.04 -13.06 17.55
C GLN A 572 -32.25 -12.67 16.28
N VAL A 573 -32.14 -13.60 15.34
CA VAL A 573 -31.43 -13.39 14.07
C VAL A 573 -32.31 -12.67 13.06
N ARG A 574 -31.80 -11.60 12.45
CA ARG A 574 -32.49 -10.90 11.36
C ARG A 574 -32.50 -11.80 10.11
N VAL A 575 -33.69 -12.02 9.53
CA VAL A 575 -33.90 -12.86 8.34
C VAL A 575 -32.95 -12.49 7.18
N GLY A 576 -32.62 -11.21 7.01
CA GLY A 576 -31.67 -10.75 5.99
C GLY A 576 -30.25 -11.34 6.13
N GLU A 577 -29.78 -11.64 7.34
CA GLU A 577 -28.44 -12.22 7.55
C GLU A 577 -28.38 -13.69 7.12
N ILE A 578 -29.47 -14.45 7.33
CA ILE A 578 -29.62 -15.84 6.86
C ILE A 578 -29.49 -15.91 5.34
N PHE A 579 -30.11 -14.97 4.60
CA PHE A 579 -30.05 -14.92 3.14
C PHE A 579 -28.78 -14.27 2.58
N ARG A 580 -28.07 -13.45 3.35
CA ARG A 580 -26.90 -12.68 2.88
C ARG A 580 -25.83 -13.59 2.25
N ALA A 581 -25.46 -14.66 2.95
CA ALA A 581 -24.44 -15.60 2.48
C ALA A 581 -24.89 -16.40 1.24
N ALA A 582 -26.19 -16.71 1.16
CA ALA A 582 -26.79 -17.42 0.03
C ALA A 582 -26.77 -16.57 -1.25
N VAL A 583 -27.15 -15.29 -1.15
CA VAL A 583 -27.10 -14.35 -2.28
C VAL A 583 -25.67 -14.13 -2.75
N GLN A 584 -24.72 -13.94 -1.83
CA GLN A 584 -23.30 -13.74 -2.15
C GLN A 584 -22.66 -14.92 -2.88
N ARG A 585 -23.03 -16.16 -2.53
CA ARG A 585 -22.50 -17.39 -3.15
C ARG A 585 -23.40 -17.97 -4.25
N LEU A 586 -24.44 -17.25 -4.68
CA LEU A 586 -25.41 -17.66 -5.70
C LEU A 586 -26.05 -19.05 -5.41
N ALA A 587 -26.29 -19.33 -4.12
CA ALA A 587 -26.92 -20.57 -3.69
C ALA A 587 -28.35 -20.67 -4.22
N SER A 588 -28.75 -21.87 -4.67
CA SER A 588 -30.07 -22.15 -5.22
C SER A 588 -31.07 -22.63 -4.16
N ALA A 589 -30.58 -23.16 -3.05
CA ALA A 589 -31.36 -23.48 -1.86
C ALA A 589 -30.48 -23.31 -0.59
N ILE A 590 -31.12 -23.30 0.58
CA ILE A 590 -30.45 -23.26 1.88
C ILE A 590 -31.08 -24.25 2.86
N VAL A 591 -30.29 -24.76 3.79
CA VAL A 591 -30.77 -25.45 5.00
C VAL A 591 -30.26 -24.71 6.22
N VAL A 592 -31.13 -24.43 7.17
CA VAL A 592 -30.78 -23.76 8.43
C VAL A 592 -30.71 -24.82 9.53
N ALA A 593 -29.64 -24.80 10.33
CA ALA A 593 -29.39 -25.75 11.42
C ALA A 593 -28.94 -25.01 12.69
N HIS A 594 -29.36 -25.50 13.85
CA HIS A 594 -28.84 -25.08 15.16
C HIS A 594 -28.63 -26.27 16.10
N ASN A 595 -27.84 -26.06 17.15
CA ASN A 595 -27.70 -27.01 18.26
C ASN A 595 -28.40 -26.47 19.52
N HIS A 596 -28.84 -27.39 20.38
CA HIS A 596 -29.38 -27.07 21.70
C HIS A 596 -28.48 -27.68 22.79
N PRO A 597 -27.59 -26.89 23.44
CA PRO A 597 -26.67 -27.38 24.45
C PRO A 597 -27.33 -28.07 25.66
N SER A 598 -28.61 -27.78 25.91
CA SER A 598 -29.41 -28.35 27.01
C SER A 598 -30.00 -29.74 26.72
N GLY A 599 -29.77 -30.31 25.53
CA GLY A 599 -30.10 -31.71 25.22
C GLY A 599 -31.59 -32.06 25.04
N GLY A 600 -32.50 -31.08 25.13
CA GLY A 600 -33.94 -31.30 25.03
C GLY A 600 -34.60 -30.49 23.91
N ALA A 601 -34.87 -31.14 22.77
CA ALA A 601 -35.76 -30.62 21.73
C ALA A 601 -37.02 -31.51 21.64
N PRO A 602 -38.24 -30.94 21.64
CA PRO A 602 -39.43 -31.67 21.22
C PRO A 602 -39.29 -32.08 19.74
N ARG A 603 -39.67 -33.31 19.41
CA ARG A 603 -39.62 -33.80 18.02
C ARG A 603 -40.62 -33.05 17.12
N SER A 604 -40.11 -32.18 16.27
CA SER A 604 -40.72 -31.85 14.97
C SER A 604 -39.60 -31.50 13.98
N MET A 605 -39.34 -32.43 13.05
CA MET A 605 -38.63 -32.17 11.79
C MET A 605 -39.59 -31.53 10.79
#